data_AF-A0A8S9NQ24-F1
#
_entry.id   AF-A0A8S9NQ24-F1
#
_cell.length_a   1.000
_cell.length_b   1.000
_cell.length_c   1.000
_cell.angle_alpha   90.00
_cell.angle_beta   90.00
_cell.angle_gamma   90.00
#
_symmetry.space_group_name_H-M   'P 1'
#
loop_
_entity.id
_entity.type
_entity.pdbx_description
1 polymer ?
#
loop_
_entity_poly.entity_id
_entity_poly.type
_entity_poly.pdbx_seq_one_letter_code
_entity_poly.pdbx_strand_id
1 'polypeptide(L)'
;MLSTMPHQNSTYVMNHMCQSARIPFEGSSDAVMELLRQNAHAFRQISSNLSVSKPQDNISLFHLARNNIISILNDMKEMPGIISRMPPLPVSINNDLASSLMTSTRQPRSYIIPSSIHLKQEP
;
A
#
# COMPACT_ATOMS: atom_id res chain seq x y z
N MET A 1 29.65 -6.04 66.30
CA MET A 1 28.19 -6.29 66.36
C MET A 1 27.57 -5.61 65.16
N LEU A 2 26.95 -6.40 64.29
CA LEU A 2 26.41 -6.00 62.99
C LEU A 2 24.99 -5.45 63.20
N SER A 3 24.78 -4.14 62.98
CA SER A 3 23.44 -3.54 63.05
C SER A 3 22.82 -3.49 61.67
N THR A 4 21.80 -4.32 61.50
CA THR A 4 20.95 -4.50 60.32
C THR A 4 20.23 -3.21 59.92
N MET A 5 20.34 -2.84 58.64
CA MET A 5 19.53 -1.79 58.00
C MET A 5 18.22 -2.42 57.48
N PRO A 6 17.02 -1.93 57.84
CA PRO A 6 15.81 -2.38 57.19
C PRO A 6 15.71 -1.75 55.80
N HIS A 7 15.99 -2.54 54.77
CA HIS A 7 15.59 -2.26 53.39
C HIS A 7 14.13 -2.66 53.23
N GLN A 8 13.22 -1.70 53.22
CA GLN A 8 11.83 -1.97 52.85
C GLN A 8 11.23 -0.82 52.04
N ASN A 9 10.91 -1.19 50.79
CA ASN A 9 9.84 -0.65 49.95
C ASN A 9 9.96 0.80 49.47
N SER A 10 10.62 0.96 48.32
CA SER A 10 10.31 2.02 47.35
C SER A 10 9.98 1.44 45.97
N THR A 11 9.29 0.29 45.91
CA THR A 11 8.97 -0.40 44.64
C THR A 11 7.50 -0.29 44.23
N TYR A 12 6.69 0.57 44.87
CA TYR A 12 5.26 0.65 44.56
C TYR A 12 4.76 2.09 44.48
N VAL A 13 5.13 2.85 43.43
CA VAL A 13 4.22 3.92 42.97
C VAL A 13 4.45 4.43 41.55
N MET A 14 5.44 3.95 40.78
CA MET A 14 5.69 4.48 39.43
C MET A 14 5.56 3.42 38.33
N ASN A 15 4.41 2.74 38.27
CA ASN A 15 4.10 1.85 37.14
C ASN A 15 2.67 2.01 36.59
N HIS A 16 2.06 3.19 36.77
CA HIS A 16 0.68 3.46 36.35
C HIS A 16 0.49 4.69 35.47
N MET A 17 1.55 5.27 34.91
CA MET A 17 1.45 6.39 33.96
C MET A 17 1.95 6.04 32.54
N CYS A 18 2.39 4.79 32.32
CA CYS A 18 2.67 4.24 30.99
C CYS A 18 1.60 3.21 30.54
N GLN A 19 0.43 3.22 31.19
CA GLN A 19 -0.79 2.79 30.52
C GLN A 19 -1.34 4.04 29.84
N SER A 20 -0.72 4.44 28.73
CA SER A 20 -1.51 5.07 27.70
C SER A 20 -2.60 4.04 27.44
N ALA A 21 -3.80 4.32 27.96
CA ALA A 21 -4.99 3.62 27.54
C ALA A 21 -4.84 3.49 26.04
N ARG A 22 -4.76 2.25 25.55
CA ARG A 22 -5.01 2.01 24.13
C ARG A 22 -6.43 2.49 23.97
N ILE A 23 -6.61 3.79 23.71
CA ILE A 23 -7.85 4.31 23.20
C ILE A 23 -8.06 3.45 21.98
N PRO A 24 -9.07 2.56 21.97
CA PRO A 24 -9.40 1.85 20.75
C PRO A 24 -9.55 2.93 19.70
N PHE A 25 -8.73 2.87 18.65
CA PHE A 25 -8.90 3.76 17.53
C PHE A 25 -10.24 3.36 16.91
N GLU A 26 -11.33 3.95 17.40
CA GLU A 26 -12.72 3.77 16.96
C GLU A 26 -12.93 4.35 15.54
N GLY A 27 -11.85 4.72 14.86
CA GLY A 27 -11.84 5.50 13.64
C GLY A 27 -11.50 4.73 12.36
N SER A 28 -11.14 3.45 12.43
CA SER A 28 -11.01 2.62 11.22
C SER A 28 -11.85 1.37 11.40
N SER A 29 -12.84 1.19 10.52
CA SER A 29 -13.46 -0.11 10.32
C SER A 29 -12.37 -1.15 10.09
N ASP A 30 -12.45 -2.33 10.72
CA ASP A 30 -11.50 -3.45 10.51
C ASP A 30 -11.26 -3.73 9.00
N ALA A 31 -12.28 -3.44 8.18
CA ALA A 31 -12.19 -3.49 6.72
C ALA A 31 -11.13 -2.54 6.14
N VAL A 32 -11.05 -1.29 6.58
CA VAL A 32 -10.04 -0.31 6.12
C VAL A 32 -8.64 -0.79 6.49
N MET A 33 -8.47 -1.32 7.69
CA MET A 33 -7.17 -1.86 8.14
C MET A 33 -6.73 -3.05 7.30
N GLU A 34 -7.65 -3.94 6.95
CA GLU A 34 -7.36 -5.07 6.08
C GLU A 34 -6.99 -4.63 4.66
N LEU A 35 -7.71 -3.65 4.08
CA LEU A 35 -7.38 -3.08 2.77
C LEU A 35 -5.99 -2.41 2.77
N LEU A 36 -5.63 -1.70 3.85
CA LEU A 36 -4.29 -1.12 4.03
C LEU A 36 -3.21 -2.21 4.12
N ARG A 37 -3.46 -3.30 4.85
CA ARG A 37 -2.54 -4.44 4.96
C ARG A 37 -2.32 -5.11 3.60
N GLN A 38 -3.39 -5.30 2.83
CA GLN A 38 -3.33 -5.84 1.48
C GLN A 38 -2.51 -4.94 0.55
N ASN A 39 -2.68 -3.61 0.63
CA ASN A 39 -1.85 -2.67 -0.12
C ASN A 39 -0.37 -2.79 0.24
N ALA A 40 -0.04 -2.84 1.53
CA ALA A 40 1.34 -3.01 1.98
C ALA A 40 1.96 -4.30 1.41
N HIS A 41 1.19 -5.40 1.38
CA HIS A 41 1.62 -6.65 0.78
C HIS A 41 1.79 -6.56 -0.75
N ALA A 42 0.83 -5.95 -1.44
CA ALA A 42 0.89 -5.74 -2.88
C ALA A 42 2.12 -4.91 -3.28
N PHE A 43 2.41 -3.81 -2.56
CA PHE A 43 3.57 -2.97 -2.84
C PHE A 43 4.91 -3.69 -2.59
N ARG A 44 4.99 -4.53 -1.56
CA ARG A 44 6.18 -5.39 -1.34
C ARG A 44 6.39 -6.34 -2.51
N GLN A 45 5.33 -7.00 -2.98
CA GLN A 45 5.43 -7.89 -4.14
C GLN A 45 5.78 -7.13 -5.43
N ILE A 46 5.18 -5.97 -5.65
CA ILE A 46 5.50 -5.09 -6.79
C ILE A 46 7.00 -4.78 -6.80
N SER A 47 7.53 -4.35 -5.66
CA SER A 47 8.96 -4.05 -5.50
C SER A 47 9.82 -5.28 -5.78
N SER A 48 9.42 -6.45 -5.28
CA SER A 48 10.13 -7.72 -5.51
C SER A 48 10.15 -8.08 -7.00
N ASN A 49 9.01 -8.01 -7.69
CA ASN A 49 8.89 -8.35 -9.10
C ASN A 49 9.69 -7.38 -9.99
N LEU A 50 9.72 -6.09 -9.65
CA LEU A 50 10.56 -5.12 -10.33
C LEU A 50 12.05 -5.43 -10.17
N SER A 51 12.47 -5.88 -8.97
CA SER A 51 13.87 -6.26 -8.70
C SER A 51 14.35 -7.44 -9.55
N VAL A 52 13.44 -8.34 -9.91
CA VAL A 52 13.72 -9.50 -10.78
C VAL A 52 13.29 -9.28 -12.24
N SER A 53 13.03 -8.03 -12.64
CA SER A 53 12.65 -7.64 -14.01
C SER A 53 11.39 -8.34 -14.54
N LYS A 54 10.39 -8.57 -13.68
CA LYS A 54 9.07 -9.15 -14.03
C LYS A 54 7.93 -8.14 -13.87
N PRO A 55 7.92 -7.02 -14.61
CA PRO A 55 6.87 -6.00 -14.45
C PRO A 55 5.47 -6.47 -14.87
N GLN A 56 5.37 -7.50 -15.72
CA GLN A 56 4.10 -8.08 -16.16
C GLN A 56 3.34 -8.75 -15.00
N ASP A 57 4.07 -9.30 -14.03
CA ASP A 57 3.51 -9.95 -12.83
C ASP A 57 2.86 -8.93 -11.88
N ASN A 58 3.08 -7.62 -12.09
CA ASN A 58 2.54 -6.57 -11.24
C ASN A 58 1.15 -6.09 -11.65
N ILE A 59 0.62 -6.49 -12.80
CA ILE A 59 -0.62 -5.90 -13.33
C ILE A 59 -1.80 -6.16 -12.40
N SER A 60 -1.98 -7.40 -11.94
CA SER A 60 -3.02 -7.75 -10.97
C SER A 60 -2.80 -7.07 -9.61
N LEU A 61 -1.54 -6.89 -9.19
CA LEU A 61 -1.20 -6.21 -7.94
C LEU A 61 -1.50 -4.71 -8.01
N PHE A 62 -1.26 -4.05 -9.15
CA PHE A 62 -1.66 -2.66 -9.36
C PHE A 62 -3.18 -2.51 -9.35
N HIS A 63 -3.93 -3.45 -9.95
CA HIS A 63 -5.39 -3.43 -9.87
C HIS A 63 -5.89 -3.57 -8.44
N LEU A 64 -5.34 -4.54 -7.70
CA LEU A 64 -5.67 -4.75 -6.28
C LEU A 64 -5.41 -3.48 -5.49
N ALA A 65 -4.20 -2.91 -5.59
CA ALA A 65 -3.83 -1.72 -4.85
C ALA A 65 -4.72 -0.52 -5.18
N ARG A 66 -5.00 -0.30 -6.47
CA ARG A 66 -5.90 0.77 -6.93
C ARG A 66 -7.31 0.61 -6.35
N ASN A 67 -7.90 -0.56 -6.45
CA ASN A 67 -9.25 -0.81 -5.99
C ASN A 67 -9.37 -0.62 -4.48
N ASN A 68 -8.38 -1.11 -3.73
CA ASN A 68 -8.32 -0.93 -2.28
C ASN A 68 -8.21 0.55 -1.89
N ILE A 69 -7.38 1.35 -2.57
CA ILE A 69 -7.29 2.79 -2.32
C ILE A 69 -8.64 3.47 -2.59
N ILE A 70 -9.32 3.14 -3.70
CA ILE A 70 -10.65 3.70 -4.00
C ILE A 70 -11.64 3.36 -2.89
N SER A 71 -11.68 2.11 -2.45
CA SER A 71 -12.58 1.68 -1.36
C SER A 71 -12.29 2.43 -0.06
N ILE A 72 -11.02 2.60 0.31
CA ILE A 72 -10.63 3.36 1.51
C ILE A 72 -11.06 4.82 1.39
N LEU A 73 -10.79 5.48 0.26
CA LEU A 73 -11.18 6.88 0.06
C LEU A 73 -12.69 7.08 0.10
N ASN A 74 -13.46 6.12 -0.44
CA ASN A 74 -14.92 6.15 -0.36
C ASN A 74 -15.40 5.96 1.08
N ASP A 75 -14.83 5.01 1.83
CA ASP A 75 -15.17 4.79 3.25
C ASP A 75 -14.89 6.05 4.09
N MET A 76 -13.73 6.67 3.90
CA MET A 76 -13.36 7.92 4.57
C MET A 76 -14.33 9.07 4.29
N LYS A 77 -14.91 9.12 3.08
CA LYS A 77 -15.87 10.16 2.70
C LYS A 77 -17.22 9.99 3.42
N GLU A 78 -17.67 8.75 3.58
CA GLU A 78 -18.93 8.42 4.23
C GLU A 78 -18.82 8.37 5.76
N MET A 79 -17.59 8.41 6.29
CA MET A 79 -17.33 8.31 7.73
C MET A 79 -17.78 9.57 8.50
N PRO A 80 -18.59 9.44 9.56
CA PRO A 80 -19.02 10.59 10.36
C PRO A 80 -17.86 11.21 11.14
N GLY A 81 -17.98 12.50 11.47
CA GLY A 81 -17.06 13.19 12.38
C GLY A 81 -16.06 14.11 11.68
N ILE A 82 -14.83 14.18 12.20
CA ILE A 82 -13.81 15.11 11.69
C ILE A 82 -13.32 14.68 10.30
N ILE A 83 -13.24 13.38 10.02
CA ILE A 83 -12.69 12.82 8.78
C ILE A 83 -13.51 13.28 7.56
N SER A 84 -14.85 13.27 7.63
CA SER A 84 -15.72 13.80 6.55
C SER A 84 -15.64 15.32 6.36
N ARG A 85 -15.02 16.05 7.29
CA ARG A 85 -14.79 17.50 7.18
C ARG A 85 -13.38 17.85 6.70
N MET A 86 -12.48 16.87 6.63
CA MET A 86 -11.13 17.10 6.14
C MET A 86 -11.16 17.42 4.64
N PRO A 87 -10.27 18.30 4.16
CA PRO A 87 -10.11 18.48 2.73
C PRO A 87 -9.67 17.16 2.07
N PRO A 88 -10.02 16.95 0.79
CA PRO A 88 -9.56 15.78 0.06
C PRO A 88 -8.02 15.73 0.04
N LEU A 89 -7.46 14.52 -0.01
CA LEU A 89 -6.01 14.36 -0.13
C LEU A 89 -5.49 15.10 -1.37
N PRO A 90 -4.32 15.74 -1.29
CA PRO A 90 -3.78 16.55 -2.40
C PRO A 90 -3.36 15.73 -3.61
N VAL A 91 -3.45 14.40 -3.53
CA VAL A 91 -3.10 13.46 -4.58
C VAL A 91 -4.33 12.64 -4.95
N SER A 92 -4.61 12.58 -6.25
CA SER A 92 -5.64 11.73 -6.82
C SER A 92 -5.03 10.60 -7.63
N ILE A 93 -5.79 9.53 -7.83
CA ILE A 93 -5.38 8.43 -8.70
C ILE A 93 -5.39 8.92 -10.15
N ASN A 94 -4.27 8.73 -10.85
CA ASN A 94 -4.20 8.98 -12.29
C ASN A 94 -4.97 7.88 -13.06
N ASN A 95 -6.23 8.17 -13.39
CA ASN A 95 -7.12 7.23 -14.06
C ASN A 95 -6.70 6.92 -15.51
N ASP A 96 -6.07 7.87 -16.20
CA ASP A 96 -5.59 7.67 -17.58
C ASP A 96 -4.44 6.67 -17.62
N LEU A 97 -3.46 6.85 -16.72
CA LEU A 97 -2.34 5.92 -16.56
C LEU A 97 -2.84 4.54 -16.13
N ALA A 98 -3.78 4.48 -15.18
CA ALA A 98 -4.38 3.23 -14.75
C ALA A 98 -5.09 2.49 -15.89
N SER A 99 -5.84 3.22 -16.73
CA SER A 99 -6.55 2.65 -17.88
C SER A 99 -5.57 2.17 -18.95
N SER A 100 -4.48 2.90 -19.20
CA SER A 100 -3.42 2.49 -20.13
C SER A 100 -2.78 1.16 -19.72
N LEU A 101 -2.40 1.01 -18.45
CA LEU A 101 -1.85 -0.22 -17.90
C LEU A 101 -2.83 -1.42 -18.05
N MET A 102 -4.13 -1.16 -17.89
CA MET A 102 -5.18 -2.17 -18.07
C MET A 102 -5.29 -2.65 -19.52
N THR A 103 -5.22 -1.74 -20.48
CA THR A 103 -5.35 -2.07 -21.92
C THR A 103 -4.12 -2.80 -22.50
N SER A 104 -2.94 -2.63 -21.91
CA SER A 104 -1.70 -3.25 -22.40
C SER A 104 -1.69 -4.78 -22.30
N THR A 105 -2.60 -5.40 -21.53
CA THR A 105 -2.70 -6.86 -21.37
C THR A 105 -3.34 -7.59 -22.56
N ARG A 106 -3.92 -6.88 -23.53
CA ARG A 106 -4.69 -7.49 -24.64
C ARG A 106 -4.01 -7.51 -25.99
N GLN A 107 -2.81 -6.98 -26.15
CA GLN A 107 -2.12 -6.97 -27.43
C GLN A 107 -0.77 -7.68 -27.29
N PRO A 108 -0.63 -8.94 -27.76
CA PRO A 108 0.70 -9.40 -28.16
C PRO A 108 1.15 -8.42 -29.24
N ARG A 109 2.10 -7.54 -28.90
CA ARG A 109 2.71 -6.63 -29.85
C ARG A 109 3.48 -7.52 -30.82
N SER A 110 2.83 -7.97 -31.90
CA SER A 110 3.51 -8.67 -32.98
C SER A 110 4.41 -7.63 -33.62
N TYR A 111 5.69 -7.68 -33.26
CA TYR A 111 6.72 -7.00 -34.02
C TYR A 111 6.82 -7.77 -35.34
N ILE A 112 5.96 -7.44 -36.30
CA ILE A 112 6.15 -7.85 -37.69
C ILE A 112 7.37 -7.07 -38.16
N ILE A 113 8.54 -7.71 -38.10
CA ILE A 113 9.73 -7.23 -38.77
C ILE A 113 9.41 -7.28 -40.26
N PRO A 114 9.36 -6.16 -41.00
CA PRO A 114 9.18 -6.21 -42.44
C PRO A 114 10.45 -6.81 -43.03
N SER A 115 10.37 -8.03 -43.55
CA SER A 115 11.41 -8.61 -44.37
C SER A 115 11.48 -7.84 -45.69
N SER A 116 12.31 -6.81 -45.75
CA SER A 116 12.68 -6.18 -47.03
C SER A 116 14.13 -5.69 -46.97
N ILE A 117 15.05 -6.65 -47.06
CA ILE A 117 16.38 -6.41 -47.64
C ILE A 117 16.49 -7.25 -48.92
N HIS A 118 15.95 -6.72 -50.01
CA HIS A 118 16.36 -7.20 -51.33
C HIS A 118 17.76 -6.63 -51.59
N LEU A 119 18.79 -7.47 -51.45
CA LEU A 119 20.10 -7.19 -52.03
C LEU A 119 19.93 -7.21 -53.55
N LYS A 120 19.95 -6.03 -54.16
CA LYS A 120 20.08 -5.87 -55.60
C LYS A 120 21.49 -6.31 -55.97
N GLN A 121 21.63 -7.49 -56.57
CA GLN A 121 22.83 -7.83 -57.34
C GLN A 121 22.87 -6.90 -58.56
N GLU A 122 23.93 -6.12 -58.67
CA GLU A 122 24.29 -5.45 -59.92
C GLU A 122 25.16 -6.38 -60.79
N PRO A 123 25.15 -6.18 -62.12
CA PRO A 123 25.72 -7.07 -63.12
C PRO A 123 27.25 -7.10 -63.15
#